data_AF-A0A550H9I0-F1
#
_entry.id   AF-A0A550H9I0-F1
#
_cell.length_a   1.000
_cell.length_b   1.000
_cell.length_c   1.000
_cell.angle_alpha   90.00
_cell.angle_beta   90.00
_cell.angle_gamma   90.00
#
_symmetry.space_group_name_H-M   'P 1'
#
loop_
_entity.id
_entity.type
_entity.pdbx_description
1 polymer ?
#
loop_
_entity_poly.entity_id
_entity_poly.type
_entity_poly.pdbx_seq_one_letter_code
_entity_poly.pdbx_strand_id
1 'polypeptide(L)'
;LTVKLDEKVVNNLKEFMDASNGNTLFDEVNSSVVSEFLDEVMEGISAKVFRTCHATNAVESKLDNTVVPKDAPEYVKKHAATLANLEAAITCNHKRTISASWEKSLERQKERLKERKKKARDNIRKYKQRIQDTNTKYEERIAKYEAKLEDDKSKLEEYQKEFEQREKEGQSLTGVQKRIASKKKTVSTDRKRIRDTKAKHRESIEKLKERLETRQLKDKQMIERTELQLEAKELTRDYNLGTSLKSYVDPRVYLEWGKKIDYDWRNYYSSTLEKKFSWMDPKPAEEEAQ
;
A
#
# COMPACT_ATOMS: atom_id res chain seq x y z
N LEU A 1 21.22 -28.82 6.95
CA LEU A 1 20.34 -28.56 8.10
C LEU A 1 21.03 -29.13 9.32
N THR A 2 21.11 -28.37 10.41
CA THR A 2 21.65 -28.87 11.69
C THR A 2 20.50 -28.87 12.68
N VAL A 3 20.20 -30.01 13.27
CA VAL A 3 19.10 -30.18 14.22
C VAL A 3 19.66 -30.73 15.52
N LYS A 4 19.26 -30.14 16.64
CA LYS A 4 19.54 -30.70 17.96
C LYS A 4 18.51 -31.79 18.24
N LEU A 5 18.98 -33.01 18.41
CA LEU A 5 18.13 -34.16 18.70
C LEU A 5 18.20 -34.50 20.19
N ASP A 6 17.19 -35.22 20.67
CA ASP A 6 17.21 -35.84 22.00
C ASP A 6 18.39 -36.81 22.11
N GLU A 7 19.01 -36.88 23.28
CA GLU A 7 20.20 -37.71 23.52
C GLU A 7 19.94 -39.18 23.23
N LYS A 8 18.74 -39.69 23.55
CA LYS A 8 18.34 -41.06 23.24
C LYS A 8 18.32 -41.31 21.73
N VAL A 9 17.80 -40.35 20.95
CA VAL A 9 17.78 -40.45 19.48
C VAL A 9 19.20 -40.41 18.93
N VAL A 10 20.06 -39.54 19.48
CA VAL A 10 21.48 -39.47 19.07
C VAL A 10 22.19 -40.78 19.34
N ASN A 11 21.99 -41.40 20.50
CA ASN A 11 22.61 -42.67 20.85
C ASN A 11 22.11 -43.80 19.94
N ASN A 12 20.79 -43.92 19.71
CA ASN A 12 20.23 -44.89 18.77
C ASN A 12 20.79 -44.72 17.35
N LEU A 13 20.91 -43.48 16.86
CA LEU A 13 21.47 -43.23 15.52
C LEU A 13 22.94 -43.65 15.41
N LYS A 14 23.75 -43.44 16.46
CA LYS A 14 25.13 -43.92 16.48
C LYS A 14 25.19 -45.46 16.43
N GLU A 15 24.37 -46.13 17.22
CA GLU A 15 24.28 -47.60 17.21
C GLU A 15 23.90 -48.13 15.82
N PHE A 16 22.90 -47.53 15.16
CA PHE A 16 22.50 -47.90 13.80
C PHE A 16 23.60 -47.62 12.76
N MET A 17 24.35 -46.51 12.91
CA MET A 17 25.48 -46.21 12.05
C MET A 17 26.60 -47.26 12.18
N ASP A 18 26.94 -47.65 13.42
CA ASP A 18 27.98 -48.66 13.68
C ASP A 18 27.55 -50.04 13.16
N ALA A 19 26.27 -50.40 13.34
CA ALA A 19 25.72 -51.67 12.85
C ALA A 19 25.64 -51.72 11.31
N SER A 20 25.26 -50.62 10.66
CA SER A 20 25.07 -50.57 9.20
C SER A 20 26.36 -50.72 8.40
N ASN A 21 27.55 -50.49 9.01
CA ASN A 21 28.86 -50.58 8.34
C ASN A 21 28.95 -49.84 7.00
N GLY A 22 28.24 -48.72 6.86
CA GLY A 22 28.20 -47.92 5.63
C GLY A 22 27.09 -48.29 4.62
N ASN A 23 26.23 -49.27 4.95
CA ASN A 23 25.02 -49.59 4.20
C ASN A 23 23.83 -48.72 4.66
N THR A 24 22.60 -49.11 4.29
CA THR A 24 21.36 -48.42 4.69
C THR A 24 21.27 -48.30 6.22
N LEU A 25 21.02 -47.09 6.72
CA LEU A 25 20.95 -46.80 8.16
C LEU A 25 19.82 -47.55 8.88
N PHE A 26 18.70 -47.78 8.19
CA PHE A 26 17.57 -48.56 8.67
C PHE A 26 17.34 -49.72 7.69
N ASP A 27 17.96 -50.87 7.98
CA ASP A 27 17.89 -52.09 7.17
C ASP A 27 16.60 -52.89 7.42
N GLU A 28 16.09 -52.87 8.65
CA GLU A 28 14.83 -53.55 9.03
C GLU A 28 13.57 -52.70 8.82
N VAL A 29 13.70 -51.38 8.64
CA VAL A 29 12.55 -50.45 8.54
C VAL A 29 12.44 -49.89 7.13
N ASN A 30 11.49 -50.41 6.36
CA ASN A 30 11.11 -49.90 5.04
C ASN A 30 9.77 -49.15 5.08
N SER A 31 9.36 -48.58 3.94
CA SER A 31 8.12 -47.80 3.84
C SER A 31 6.85 -48.60 4.16
N SER A 32 6.84 -49.91 3.90
CA SER A 32 5.70 -50.77 4.19
C SER A 32 5.56 -50.96 5.68
N VAL A 33 6.66 -51.26 6.39
CA VAL A 33 6.68 -51.40 7.86
C VAL A 33 6.20 -50.11 8.54
N VAL A 34 6.67 -48.95 8.08
CA VAL A 34 6.21 -47.66 8.61
C VAL A 34 4.72 -47.43 8.34
N SER A 35 4.22 -47.84 7.18
CA SER A 35 2.81 -47.67 6.83
C SER A 35 1.91 -48.59 7.66
N GLU A 36 2.28 -49.87 7.80
CA GLU A 36 1.59 -50.83 8.67
C GLU A 36 1.52 -50.34 10.12
N PHE A 37 2.63 -49.84 10.65
CA PHE A 37 2.67 -49.24 11.99
C PHE A 37 1.73 -48.04 12.12
N LEU A 38 1.71 -47.14 11.12
CA LEU A 38 0.84 -45.96 11.16
C LEU A 38 -0.65 -46.33 11.02
N ASP A 39 -0.98 -47.32 10.19
CA ASP A 39 -2.34 -47.82 10.02
C ASP A 39 -2.86 -48.52 11.30
N GLU A 40 -2.00 -49.21 12.05
CA GLU A 40 -2.35 -49.77 13.36
C GLU A 40 -2.69 -48.66 14.38
N VAL A 41 -1.97 -47.55 14.33
CA VAL A 41 -2.21 -46.41 15.23
C VAL A 41 -3.51 -45.67 14.85
N MET A 42 -3.75 -45.44 13.55
CA MET A 42 -4.99 -44.84 13.05
C MET A 42 -5.16 -45.12 11.56
N GLU A 43 -6.34 -45.63 11.20
CA GLU A 43 -6.70 -45.91 9.82
C GLU A 43 -6.55 -44.65 8.92
N GLY A 44 -5.81 -44.80 7.82
CA GLY A 44 -5.63 -43.74 6.82
C GLY A 44 -4.51 -42.75 7.12
N ILE A 45 -3.77 -42.91 8.23
CA ILE A 45 -2.53 -42.15 8.45
C ILE A 45 -1.41 -42.73 7.59
N SER A 46 -0.74 -41.87 6.82
CA SER A 46 0.52 -42.20 6.17
C SER A 46 1.59 -41.18 6.53
N ALA A 47 2.86 -41.52 6.29
CA ALA A 47 3.99 -40.60 6.50
C ALA A 47 3.80 -39.26 5.75
N LYS A 48 3.05 -39.26 4.63
CA LYS A 48 2.75 -38.06 3.85
C LYS A 48 1.80 -37.10 4.58
N VAL A 49 0.88 -37.61 5.40
CA VAL A 49 -0.08 -36.81 6.18
C VAL A 49 0.65 -35.85 7.11
N PHE A 50 1.73 -36.29 7.76
CA PHE A 50 2.55 -35.47 8.63
C PHE A 50 3.13 -34.25 7.92
N ARG A 51 3.57 -34.38 6.66
CA ARG A 51 4.09 -33.23 5.89
C ARG A 51 3.02 -32.16 5.66
N THR A 52 1.79 -32.59 5.36
CA THR A 52 0.65 -31.69 5.18
C THR A 52 0.26 -31.01 6.49
N CYS A 53 0.20 -31.78 7.59
CA CYS A 53 -0.09 -31.28 8.92
C CYS A 53 0.94 -30.22 9.36
N HIS A 54 2.24 -30.54 9.30
CA HIS A 54 3.30 -29.59 9.69
C HIS A 54 3.34 -28.35 8.80
N ALA A 55 3.14 -28.50 7.49
CA ALA A 55 3.07 -27.36 6.57
C ALA A 55 1.89 -26.44 6.90
N THR A 56 0.71 -27.01 7.12
CA THR A 56 -0.52 -26.26 7.44
C THR A 56 -0.37 -25.54 8.77
N ASN A 57 0.09 -26.23 9.82
CA ASN A 57 0.33 -25.62 11.14
C ASN A 57 1.37 -24.48 11.08
N ALA A 58 2.40 -24.60 10.24
CA ALA A 58 3.37 -23.53 10.05
C ALA A 58 2.74 -22.28 9.42
N VAL A 59 1.83 -22.46 8.45
CA VAL A 59 1.07 -21.34 7.87
C VAL A 59 0.14 -20.73 8.90
N GLU A 60 -0.68 -21.53 9.58
CA GLU A 60 -1.63 -21.05 10.60
C GLU A 60 -0.93 -20.25 11.68
N SER A 61 0.11 -20.83 12.29
CA SER A 61 0.92 -20.17 13.31
C SER A 61 1.51 -18.85 12.80
N LYS A 62 2.02 -18.82 11.57
CA LYS A 62 2.56 -17.58 11.01
C LYS A 62 1.47 -16.54 10.77
N LEU A 63 0.31 -16.93 10.27
CA LEU A 63 -0.82 -16.02 10.01
C LEU A 63 -1.41 -15.46 11.31
N ASP A 64 -1.58 -16.27 12.34
CA ASP A 64 -2.10 -15.84 13.64
C ASP A 64 -1.13 -14.89 14.37
N ASN A 65 0.18 -15.10 14.19
CA ASN A 65 1.21 -14.21 14.76
C ASN A 65 1.46 -12.94 13.92
N THR A 66 0.89 -12.83 12.71
CA THR A 66 1.08 -11.67 11.84
C THR A 66 -0.11 -10.72 11.95
N VAL A 67 0.08 -9.57 12.60
CA VAL A 67 -0.97 -8.55 12.76
C VAL A 67 -1.18 -7.80 11.45
N VAL A 68 -2.34 -8.00 10.81
CA VAL A 68 -2.74 -7.28 9.60
C VAL A 68 -4.10 -6.62 9.82
N PRO A 69 -4.18 -5.27 9.79
CA PRO A 69 -5.45 -4.55 9.91
C PRO A 69 -6.45 -4.88 8.80
N LYS A 70 -7.76 -4.80 9.11
CA LYS A 70 -8.82 -5.03 8.11
C LYS A 70 -8.81 -4.00 6.98
N ASP A 71 -8.46 -2.75 7.29
CA ASP A 71 -8.34 -1.64 6.34
C ASP A 71 -6.98 -1.62 5.62
N ALA A 72 -6.08 -2.58 5.91
CA ALA A 72 -4.81 -2.68 5.24
C ALA A 72 -5.00 -2.88 3.72
N PRO A 73 -4.16 -2.27 2.87
CA PRO A 73 -4.24 -2.51 1.44
C PRO A 73 -4.04 -3.99 1.08
N GLU A 74 -4.72 -4.43 0.03
CA GLU A 74 -4.70 -5.84 -0.42
C GLU A 74 -3.28 -6.39 -0.66
N TYR A 75 -2.36 -5.55 -1.15
CA TYR A 75 -0.97 -5.97 -1.37
C TYR A 75 -0.20 -6.27 -0.08
N VAL A 76 -0.58 -5.67 1.06
CA VAL A 76 -0.03 -5.97 2.38
C VAL A 76 -0.54 -7.31 2.87
N LYS A 77 -1.85 -7.55 2.74
CA LYS A 77 -2.48 -8.83 3.08
C LYS A 77 -1.86 -9.96 2.24
N LYS A 78 -1.72 -9.76 0.94
CA LYS A 78 -1.04 -10.72 0.04
C LYS A 78 0.40 -11.01 0.43
N HIS A 79 1.14 -10.00 0.87
CA HIS A 79 2.51 -10.18 1.35
C HIS A 79 2.55 -11.05 2.62
N ALA A 80 1.69 -10.79 3.61
CA ALA A 80 1.57 -11.62 4.81
C ALA A 80 1.26 -13.09 4.48
N ALA A 81 0.30 -13.35 3.59
CA ALA A 81 -0.01 -14.70 3.11
C ALA A 81 1.19 -15.37 2.43
N THR A 82 1.98 -14.60 1.66
CA THR A 82 3.20 -15.09 1.01
C THR A 82 4.27 -15.51 2.02
N LEU A 83 4.46 -14.73 3.09
CA LEU A 83 5.40 -15.06 4.16
C LEU A 83 4.95 -16.28 4.96
N ALA A 84 3.64 -16.44 5.19
CA ALA A 84 3.11 -17.65 5.83
C ALA A 84 3.38 -18.90 4.99
N ASN A 85 3.17 -18.84 3.68
CA ASN A 85 3.51 -19.96 2.80
C ASN A 85 5.03 -20.22 2.70
N LEU A 86 5.86 -19.18 2.86
CA LEU A 86 7.30 -19.37 2.94
C LEU A 86 7.66 -20.24 4.16
N GLU A 87 7.01 -20.06 5.29
CA GLU A 87 7.22 -20.88 6.49
C GLU A 87 6.90 -22.36 6.24
N ALA A 88 5.83 -22.64 5.49
CA ALA A 88 5.52 -24.00 5.04
C ALA A 88 6.60 -24.56 4.08
N ALA A 89 7.09 -23.75 3.14
CA ALA A 89 8.15 -24.16 2.22
C ALA A 89 9.49 -24.42 2.95
N ILE A 90 9.81 -23.64 3.98
CA ILE A 90 10.96 -23.85 4.87
C ILE A 90 10.79 -25.17 5.63
N THR A 91 9.64 -25.35 6.28
CA THR A 91 9.31 -26.55 7.07
C THR A 91 9.40 -27.83 6.23
N CYS A 92 8.92 -27.77 4.98
CA CYS A 92 8.97 -28.90 4.06
C CYS A 92 10.27 -29.01 3.25
N ASN A 93 11.24 -28.13 3.49
CA ASN A 93 12.50 -28.01 2.76
C ASN A 93 12.31 -27.98 1.22
N HIS A 94 11.30 -27.25 0.74
CA HIS A 94 11.02 -27.09 -0.70
C HIS A 94 12.03 -26.13 -1.33
N LYS A 95 13.27 -26.57 -1.50
CA LYS A 95 14.33 -25.79 -2.14
C LYS A 95 14.17 -25.74 -3.66
N ARG A 96 14.69 -24.68 -4.26
CA ARG A 96 14.85 -24.56 -5.72
C ARG A 96 16.24 -24.09 -6.08
N THR A 97 16.67 -24.46 -7.27
CA THR A 97 17.88 -23.89 -7.89
C THR A 97 17.66 -22.40 -8.15
N ILE A 98 18.62 -21.59 -7.69
CA ILE A 98 18.58 -20.13 -7.91
C ILE A 98 18.92 -19.87 -9.38
N SER A 99 18.06 -19.12 -10.08
CA SER A 99 18.34 -18.72 -11.47
C SER A 99 19.57 -17.81 -11.51
N ALA A 100 20.45 -18.03 -12.48
CA ALA A 100 21.61 -17.16 -12.75
C ALA A 100 21.21 -15.69 -13.00
N SER A 101 19.97 -15.44 -13.44
CA SER A 101 19.45 -14.09 -13.68
C SER A 101 18.83 -13.41 -12.45
N TRP A 102 18.74 -14.12 -11.31
CA TRP A 102 18.01 -13.67 -10.13
C TRP A 102 18.59 -12.36 -9.57
N GLU A 103 19.92 -12.28 -9.44
CA GLU A 103 20.61 -11.11 -8.90
C GLU A 103 20.40 -9.88 -9.79
N LYS A 104 20.58 -10.03 -11.11
CA LYS A 104 20.29 -8.96 -12.09
C LYS A 104 18.82 -8.53 -12.05
N SER A 105 17.90 -9.46 -11.83
CA SER A 105 16.47 -9.18 -11.69
C SER A 105 16.14 -8.47 -10.37
N LEU A 106 16.85 -8.78 -9.29
CA LEU A 106 16.73 -8.10 -8.00
C LEU A 106 17.26 -6.66 -8.10
N GLU A 107 18.44 -6.47 -8.69
CA GLU A 107 19.06 -5.15 -8.86
C GLU A 107 18.17 -4.22 -9.68
N ARG A 108 17.61 -4.72 -10.80
CA ARG A 108 16.63 -3.96 -11.59
C ARG A 108 15.40 -3.54 -10.79
N GLN A 109 14.95 -4.33 -9.82
CA GLN A 109 13.83 -3.95 -8.95
C GLN A 109 14.26 -2.90 -7.91
N LYS A 110 15.46 -3.01 -7.33
CA LYS A 110 16.05 -2.00 -6.45
C LYS A 110 16.22 -0.65 -7.15
N GLU A 111 16.72 -0.64 -8.37
CA GLU A 111 16.83 0.56 -9.20
C GLU A 111 15.46 1.20 -9.48
N ARG A 112 14.46 0.40 -9.87
CA ARG A 112 13.08 0.88 -10.07
C ARG A 112 12.49 1.48 -8.81
N LEU A 113 12.73 0.88 -7.64
CA LEU A 113 12.30 1.43 -6.35
C LEU A 113 12.97 2.79 -6.07
N LYS A 114 14.28 2.88 -6.29
CA LYS A 114 15.04 4.14 -6.14
C LYS A 114 14.51 5.23 -7.06
N GLU A 115 14.22 4.89 -8.31
CA GLU A 115 13.64 5.81 -9.29
C GLU A 115 12.23 6.27 -8.88
N ARG A 116 11.38 5.36 -8.38
CA ARG A 116 10.04 5.71 -7.84
C ARG A 116 10.15 6.67 -6.66
N LYS A 117 11.03 6.39 -5.69
CA LYS A 117 11.29 7.30 -4.56
C LYS A 117 11.80 8.67 -5.01
N LYS A 118 12.66 8.73 -6.04
CA LYS A 118 13.11 9.99 -6.63
C LYS A 118 11.94 10.75 -7.28
N LYS A 119 11.17 10.10 -8.15
CA LYS A 119 10.00 10.68 -8.82
C LYS A 119 8.97 11.22 -7.82
N ALA A 120 8.69 10.49 -6.74
CA ALA A 120 7.80 10.95 -5.67
C ALA A 120 8.28 12.26 -5.03
N ARG A 121 9.58 12.35 -4.67
CA ARG A 121 10.19 13.58 -4.14
C ARG A 121 10.12 14.74 -5.13
N ASP A 122 10.44 14.49 -6.40
CA ASP A 122 10.40 15.51 -7.45
C ASP A 122 8.96 16.02 -7.69
N ASN A 123 7.96 15.13 -7.65
CA ASN A 123 6.56 15.50 -7.75
C ASN A 123 6.15 16.44 -6.61
N ILE A 124 6.47 16.07 -5.36
CA ILE A 124 6.18 16.90 -4.19
C ILE A 124 6.83 18.29 -4.33
N ARG A 125 8.09 18.33 -4.75
CA ARG A 125 8.81 19.59 -4.99
C ARG A 125 8.10 20.45 -6.04
N LYS A 126 7.69 19.87 -7.17
CA LYS A 126 6.98 20.59 -8.24
C LYS A 126 5.64 21.17 -7.76
N TYR A 127 4.88 20.41 -6.97
CA TYR A 127 3.62 20.91 -6.40
C TYR A 127 3.84 22.04 -5.39
N LYS A 128 4.81 21.89 -4.49
CA LYS A 128 5.18 22.96 -3.54
C LYS A 128 5.60 24.23 -4.28
N GLN A 129 6.42 24.10 -5.32
CA GLN A 129 6.81 25.23 -6.15
C GLN A 129 5.60 25.89 -6.83
N ARG A 130 4.70 25.10 -7.42
CA ARG A 130 3.47 25.64 -8.04
C ARG A 130 2.58 26.38 -7.05
N ILE A 131 2.46 25.89 -5.82
CA ILE A 131 1.71 26.56 -4.75
C ILE A 131 2.38 27.90 -4.42
N GLN A 132 3.71 27.91 -4.24
CA GLN A 132 4.48 29.12 -3.98
C GLN A 132 4.33 30.15 -5.11
N ASP A 133 4.55 29.75 -6.36
CA ASP A 133 4.43 30.64 -7.53
C ASP A 133 3.01 31.20 -7.66
N THR A 134 1.99 30.41 -7.31
CA THR A 134 0.59 30.85 -7.32
C THR A 134 0.31 31.87 -6.22
N ASN A 135 0.89 31.70 -5.03
CA ASN A 135 0.80 32.66 -3.93
C ASN A 135 1.49 33.97 -4.30
N THR A 136 2.73 33.92 -4.79
CA THR A 136 3.48 35.13 -5.18
C THR A 136 2.74 35.96 -6.23
N LYS A 137 2.25 35.32 -7.30
CA LYS A 137 1.46 36.02 -8.34
C LYS A 137 0.15 36.60 -7.79
N TYR A 138 -0.45 35.94 -6.81
CA TYR A 138 -1.65 36.44 -6.15
C TYR A 138 -1.35 37.65 -5.27
N GLU A 139 -0.28 37.60 -4.48
CA GLU A 139 0.17 38.69 -3.61
C GLU A 139 0.45 39.95 -4.42
N GLU A 140 1.21 39.84 -5.52
CA GLU A 140 1.47 40.95 -6.44
C GLU A 140 0.18 41.55 -7.01
N ARG A 141 -0.77 40.70 -7.42
CA ARG A 141 -2.05 41.15 -7.99
C ARG A 141 -2.94 41.82 -6.96
N ILE A 142 -3.00 41.29 -5.74
CA ILE A 142 -3.78 41.88 -4.65
C ILE A 142 -3.17 43.21 -4.23
N ALA A 143 -1.84 43.30 -4.07
CA ALA A 143 -1.17 44.56 -3.75
C ALA A 143 -1.49 45.66 -4.77
N LYS A 144 -1.49 45.32 -6.07
CA LYS A 144 -1.89 46.25 -7.13
C LYS A 144 -3.34 46.72 -7.01
N TYR A 145 -4.26 45.82 -6.68
CA TYR A 145 -5.68 46.18 -6.50
C TYR A 145 -5.91 46.99 -5.21
N GLU A 146 -5.21 46.67 -4.14
CA GLU A 146 -5.29 47.39 -2.86
C GLU A 146 -4.70 48.80 -3.00
N ALA A 147 -3.57 48.97 -3.67
CA ALA A 147 -3.01 50.29 -3.97
C ALA A 147 -3.95 51.16 -4.83
N LYS A 148 -4.57 50.57 -5.87
CA LYS A 148 -5.56 51.27 -6.70
C LYS A 148 -6.80 51.66 -5.90
N LEU A 149 -7.29 50.76 -5.06
CA LEU A 149 -8.43 51.03 -4.19
C LEU A 149 -8.12 52.18 -3.22
N GLU A 150 -6.88 52.25 -2.72
CA GLU A 150 -6.45 53.32 -1.82
C GLU A 150 -6.39 54.68 -2.53
N ASP A 151 -5.80 54.76 -3.73
CA ASP A 151 -5.84 55.98 -4.56
C ASP A 151 -7.28 56.42 -4.89
N ASP A 152 -8.16 55.46 -5.21
CA ASP A 152 -9.57 55.74 -5.49
C ASP A 152 -10.34 56.21 -4.23
N LYS A 153 -9.95 55.78 -3.02
CA LYS A 153 -10.49 56.31 -1.76
C LYS A 153 -9.97 57.72 -1.46
N SER A 154 -8.67 57.98 -1.61
CA SER A 154 -8.11 59.32 -1.37
C SER A 154 -8.77 60.36 -2.28
N LYS A 155 -8.96 60.05 -3.57
CA LYS A 155 -9.70 60.92 -4.51
C LYS A 155 -11.16 61.10 -4.12
N LEU A 156 -11.80 60.08 -3.55
CA LEU A 156 -13.17 60.20 -3.07
C LEU A 156 -13.27 61.15 -1.86
N GLU A 157 -12.30 61.10 -0.95
CA GLU A 157 -12.19 62.01 0.19
C GLU A 157 -11.91 63.44 -0.27
N GLU A 158 -11.04 63.64 -1.27
CA GLU A 158 -10.80 64.95 -1.89
C GLU A 158 -12.09 65.53 -2.49
N TYR A 159 -12.87 64.74 -3.24
CA TYR A 159 -14.16 65.19 -3.78
C TYR A 159 -15.18 65.50 -2.68
N GLN A 160 -15.14 64.78 -1.56
CA GLN A 160 -16.01 65.06 -0.41
C GLN A 160 -15.64 66.40 0.25
N LYS A 161 -14.33 66.66 0.45
CA LYS A 161 -13.84 67.95 0.95
C LYS A 161 -14.18 69.10 0.00
N GLU A 162 -14.02 68.91 -1.31
CA GLU A 162 -14.41 69.90 -2.33
C GLU A 162 -15.92 70.19 -2.28
N PHE A 163 -16.74 69.15 -2.09
CA PHE A 163 -18.19 69.30 -1.95
C PHE A 163 -18.55 70.15 -0.73
N GLU A 164 -17.98 69.86 0.44
CA GLU A 164 -18.20 70.61 1.68
C GLU A 164 -17.76 72.08 1.55
N GLN A 165 -16.67 72.35 0.84
CA GLN A 165 -16.19 73.70 0.60
C GLN A 165 -17.13 74.48 -0.33
N ARG A 166 -17.52 73.90 -1.47
CA ARG A 166 -18.47 74.53 -2.41
C ARG A 166 -19.84 74.78 -1.80
N GLU A 167 -20.27 73.93 -0.87
CA GLU A 167 -21.51 74.09 -0.12
C GLU A 167 -21.45 75.34 0.78
N LYS A 168 -20.34 75.53 1.50
CA LYS A 168 -20.10 76.73 2.32
C LYS A 168 -20.01 78.02 1.49
N GLU A 169 -19.44 77.93 0.29
CA GLU A 169 -19.28 79.06 -0.64
C GLU A 169 -20.55 79.35 -1.48
N GLY A 170 -21.63 78.57 -1.33
CA GLY A 170 -22.89 78.77 -2.07
C GLY A 170 -22.79 78.47 -3.57
N GLN A 171 -21.81 77.66 -4.00
CA GLN A 171 -21.56 77.31 -5.40
C GLN A 171 -22.37 76.08 -5.86
N SER A 172 -22.45 75.87 -7.18
CA SER A 172 -23.17 74.71 -7.77
C SER A 172 -22.57 73.37 -7.36
N LEU A 173 -23.40 72.52 -6.76
CA LEU A 173 -23.03 71.22 -6.15
C LEU A 173 -23.17 70.00 -7.08
N THR A 174 -23.98 70.13 -8.13
CA THR A 174 -24.42 69.00 -8.97
C THR A 174 -23.26 68.27 -9.68
N GLY A 175 -22.22 69.01 -10.09
CA GLY A 175 -21.03 68.45 -10.73
C GLY A 175 -20.20 67.57 -9.78
N VAL A 176 -19.97 68.04 -8.56
CA VAL A 176 -19.18 67.31 -7.56
C VAL A 176 -19.95 66.10 -7.03
N GLN A 177 -21.27 66.20 -6.84
CA GLN A 177 -22.12 65.06 -6.47
C GLN A 177 -22.02 63.90 -7.47
N LYS A 178 -22.05 64.19 -8.78
CA LYS A 178 -21.89 63.16 -9.82
C LYS A 178 -20.51 62.48 -9.75
N ARG A 179 -19.45 63.25 -9.49
CA ARG A 179 -18.08 62.71 -9.30
C ARG A 179 -17.98 61.81 -8.08
N ILE A 180 -18.53 62.24 -6.94
CA ILE A 180 -18.61 61.44 -5.70
C ILE A 180 -19.37 60.13 -5.96
N ALA A 181 -20.55 60.21 -6.58
CA ALA A 181 -21.36 59.02 -6.86
C ALA A 181 -20.63 58.03 -7.78
N SER A 182 -20.00 58.53 -8.86
CA SER A 182 -19.19 57.72 -9.76
C SER A 182 -18.01 57.06 -9.04
N LYS A 183 -17.26 57.81 -8.24
CA LYS A 183 -16.10 57.29 -7.50
C LYS A 183 -16.51 56.29 -6.40
N LYS A 184 -17.61 56.52 -5.68
CA LYS A 184 -18.20 55.54 -4.75
C LYS A 184 -18.50 54.21 -5.44
N LYS A 185 -19.05 54.24 -6.67
CA LYS A 185 -19.30 53.04 -7.48
C LYS A 185 -18.01 52.31 -7.84
N THR A 186 -16.95 53.05 -8.22
CA THR A 186 -15.62 52.47 -8.49
C THR A 186 -15.03 51.79 -7.26
N VAL A 187 -15.02 52.47 -6.10
CA VAL A 187 -14.53 51.93 -4.82
C VAL A 187 -15.30 50.65 -4.44
N SER A 188 -16.63 50.64 -4.60
CA SER A 188 -17.45 49.45 -4.36
C SER A 188 -17.09 48.29 -5.29
N THR A 189 -16.88 48.57 -6.58
CA THR A 189 -16.50 47.57 -7.59
C THR A 189 -15.11 47.00 -7.32
N ASP A 190 -14.13 47.83 -6.95
CA ASP A 190 -12.78 47.40 -6.63
C ASP A 190 -12.74 46.57 -5.33
N ARG A 191 -13.51 46.95 -4.30
CA ARG A 191 -13.70 46.13 -3.10
C ARG A 191 -14.25 44.75 -3.44
N LYS A 192 -15.27 44.68 -4.31
CA LYS A 192 -15.85 43.41 -4.77
C LYS A 192 -14.80 42.58 -5.54
N ARG A 193 -14.07 43.20 -6.47
CA ARG A 193 -13.01 42.54 -7.25
C ARG A 193 -11.92 41.94 -6.36
N ILE A 194 -11.47 42.68 -5.33
CA ILE A 194 -10.50 42.18 -4.35
C ILE A 194 -11.09 40.96 -3.65
N ARG A 195 -12.30 41.07 -3.09
CA ARG A 195 -12.98 39.97 -2.39
C ARG A 195 -13.07 38.71 -3.27
N ASP A 196 -13.55 38.85 -4.50
CA ASP A 196 -13.70 37.73 -5.45
C ASP A 196 -12.33 37.12 -5.81
N THR A 197 -11.29 37.95 -5.94
CA THR A 197 -9.92 37.48 -6.20
C THR A 197 -9.34 36.70 -5.03
N LYS A 198 -9.57 37.15 -3.79
CA LYS A 198 -9.16 36.43 -2.56
C LYS A 198 -9.88 35.08 -2.46
N ALA A 199 -11.17 35.04 -2.76
CA ALA A 199 -11.95 33.80 -2.77
C ALA A 199 -11.44 32.79 -3.82
N LYS A 200 -11.26 33.23 -5.08
CA LYS A 200 -10.75 32.39 -6.16
C LYS A 200 -9.36 31.84 -5.88
N HIS A 201 -8.47 32.66 -5.29
CA HIS A 201 -7.13 32.21 -4.93
C HIS A 201 -7.18 31.12 -3.85
N ARG A 202 -7.97 31.33 -2.78
CA ARG A 202 -8.17 30.32 -1.73
C ARG A 202 -8.62 28.99 -2.31
N GLU A 203 -9.64 29.00 -3.15
CA GLU A 203 -10.14 27.79 -3.82
C GLU A 203 -9.07 27.11 -4.69
N SER A 204 -8.30 27.90 -5.44
CA SER A 204 -7.22 27.38 -6.29
C SER A 204 -6.10 26.71 -5.49
N ILE A 205 -5.73 27.29 -4.34
CA ILE A 205 -4.70 26.72 -3.46
C ILE A 205 -5.19 25.44 -2.81
N GLU A 206 -6.44 25.40 -2.38
CA GLU A 206 -7.02 24.21 -1.77
C GLU A 206 -7.02 23.04 -2.76
N LYS A 207 -7.47 23.27 -4.01
CA LYS A 207 -7.40 22.27 -5.08
C LYS A 207 -5.97 21.79 -5.38
N LEU A 208 -4.97 22.67 -5.26
CA LEU A 208 -3.57 22.28 -5.46
C LEU A 208 -3.04 21.42 -4.31
N LYS A 209 -3.44 21.72 -3.06
CA LYS A 209 -3.08 20.93 -1.87
C LYS A 209 -3.72 19.55 -1.91
N GLU A 210 -5.01 19.46 -2.22
CA GLU A 210 -5.72 18.19 -2.38
C GLU A 210 -5.06 17.31 -3.46
N ARG A 211 -4.68 17.90 -4.61
CA ARG A 211 -3.93 17.19 -5.66
C ARG A 211 -2.54 16.72 -5.20
N LEU A 212 -1.88 17.49 -4.33
CA LEU A 212 -0.60 17.10 -3.75
C LEU A 212 -0.79 15.91 -2.80
N GLU A 213 -1.74 15.98 -1.88
CA GLU A 213 -2.01 14.92 -0.89
C GLU A 213 -2.42 13.60 -1.57
N THR A 214 -3.35 13.66 -2.52
CA THR A 214 -3.76 12.50 -3.31
C THR A 214 -2.59 11.90 -4.09
N ARG A 215 -1.68 12.74 -4.63
CA ARG A 215 -0.48 12.25 -5.31
C ARG A 215 0.51 11.61 -4.33
N GLN A 216 0.72 12.21 -3.17
CA GLN A 216 1.59 11.67 -2.12
C GLN A 216 1.12 10.31 -1.63
N LEU A 217 -0.18 10.16 -1.39
CA LEU A 217 -0.77 8.90 -0.97
C LEU A 217 -0.54 7.81 -2.02
N LYS A 218 -0.81 8.10 -3.30
CA LYS A 218 -0.57 7.17 -4.42
C LYS A 218 0.91 6.79 -4.54
N ASP A 219 1.81 7.76 -4.46
CA ASP A 219 3.25 7.51 -4.53
C ASP A 219 3.73 6.66 -3.35
N LYS A 220 3.23 6.92 -2.13
CA LYS A 220 3.54 6.14 -0.92
C LYS A 220 3.09 4.68 -1.08
N GLN A 221 1.83 4.44 -1.46
CA GLN A 221 1.29 3.08 -1.65
C GLN A 221 2.06 2.31 -2.73
N MET A 222 2.46 2.97 -3.82
CA MET A 222 3.24 2.32 -4.88
C MET A 222 4.67 1.97 -4.46
N ILE A 223 5.28 2.80 -3.62
CA ILE A 223 6.60 2.54 -3.04
C ILE A 223 6.50 1.35 -2.09
N GLU A 224 5.56 1.38 -1.15
CA GLU A 224 5.33 0.33 -0.15
C GLU A 224 5.06 -1.02 -0.82
N ARG A 225 4.17 -1.06 -1.83
CA ARG A 225 3.93 -2.27 -2.64
C ARG A 225 5.20 -2.81 -3.29
N THR A 226 6.07 -1.93 -3.78
CA THR A 226 7.32 -2.35 -4.43
C THR A 226 8.33 -2.87 -3.40
N GLU A 227 8.37 -2.28 -2.20
CA GLU A 227 9.22 -2.73 -1.09
C GLU A 227 8.85 -4.12 -0.63
N LEU A 228 7.56 -4.37 -0.37
CA LEU A 228 7.06 -5.70 0.03
C LEU A 228 7.28 -6.76 -1.06
N GLN A 229 7.19 -6.38 -2.33
CA GLN A 229 7.54 -7.29 -3.44
C GLN A 229 9.03 -7.64 -3.47
N LEU A 230 9.89 -6.66 -3.16
CA LEU A 230 11.33 -6.86 -3.12
C LEU A 230 11.72 -7.78 -1.95
N GLU A 231 11.17 -7.50 -0.76
CA GLU A 231 11.35 -8.32 0.43
C GLU A 231 10.92 -9.77 0.19
N ALA A 232 9.69 -9.96 -0.32
CA ALA A 232 9.20 -11.31 -0.63
C ALA A 232 10.13 -12.03 -1.63
N LYS A 233 10.68 -11.32 -2.62
CA LYS A 233 11.60 -11.91 -3.60
C LYS A 233 12.94 -12.30 -2.99
N GLU A 234 13.46 -11.52 -2.05
CA GLU A 234 14.69 -11.81 -1.32
C GLU A 234 14.51 -13.02 -0.39
N LEU A 235 13.45 -13.02 0.41
CA LEU A 235 13.17 -14.11 1.36
C LEU A 235 12.84 -15.44 0.67
N THR A 236 12.21 -15.40 -0.51
CA THR A 236 11.83 -16.60 -1.26
C THR A 236 12.88 -17.01 -2.30
N ARG A 237 14.11 -16.48 -2.21
CA ARG A 237 15.17 -16.70 -3.19
C ARG A 237 15.37 -18.17 -3.52
N ASP A 238 15.54 -19.00 -2.50
CA ASP A 238 15.93 -20.41 -2.59
C ASP A 238 14.78 -21.38 -2.29
N TYR A 239 13.55 -20.89 -2.15
CA TYR A 239 12.36 -21.70 -1.86
C TYR A 239 11.35 -21.73 -3.02
N ASN A 240 10.71 -22.88 -3.21
CA ASN A 240 9.62 -23.09 -4.14
C ASN A 240 8.26 -23.05 -3.41
N LEU A 241 7.65 -21.87 -3.41
CA LEU A 241 6.34 -21.63 -2.81
C LEU A 241 5.17 -22.34 -3.50
N GLY A 242 5.33 -22.71 -4.78
CA GLY A 242 4.24 -23.34 -5.55
C GLY A 242 3.96 -24.77 -5.07
N THR A 243 5.00 -25.49 -4.65
CA THR A 243 4.88 -26.86 -4.17
C THR A 243 4.08 -26.91 -2.88
N SER A 244 4.44 -26.10 -1.87
CA SER A 244 3.73 -26.02 -0.60
C SER A 244 2.27 -25.61 -0.81
N LEU A 245 2.05 -24.54 -1.57
CA LEU A 245 0.73 -23.95 -1.79
C LEU A 245 -0.23 -24.87 -2.55
N LYS A 246 0.27 -25.67 -3.48
CA LYS A 246 -0.57 -26.56 -4.31
C LYS A 246 -0.99 -27.83 -3.57
N SER A 247 -0.13 -28.38 -2.71
CA SER A 247 -0.24 -29.78 -2.30
C SER A 247 -0.04 -30.08 -0.81
N TYR A 248 0.50 -29.15 -0.02
CA TYR A 248 0.88 -29.41 1.37
C TYR A 248 0.17 -28.52 2.38
N VAL A 249 -0.35 -27.36 1.96
CA VAL A 249 -1.09 -26.46 2.85
C VAL A 249 -2.58 -26.63 2.61
N ASP A 250 -3.36 -26.81 3.69
CA ASP A 250 -4.82 -26.77 3.59
C ASP A 250 -5.27 -25.36 3.15
N PRO A 251 -5.94 -25.22 2.00
CA PRO A 251 -6.35 -23.92 1.48
C PRO A 251 -7.42 -23.21 2.34
N ARG A 252 -8.14 -23.93 3.23
CA ARG A 252 -9.12 -23.35 4.16
C ARG A 252 -8.49 -22.39 5.15
N VAL A 253 -7.21 -22.58 5.49
CA VAL A 253 -6.44 -21.67 6.36
C VAL A 253 -6.46 -20.24 5.82
N TYR A 254 -6.26 -20.07 4.51
CA TYR A 254 -6.30 -18.74 3.89
C TYR A 254 -7.72 -18.19 3.76
N LEU A 255 -8.72 -19.06 3.60
CA LEU A 255 -10.14 -18.66 3.60
C LEU A 255 -10.54 -18.11 4.98
N GLU A 256 -10.23 -18.84 6.05
CA GLU A 256 -10.57 -18.44 7.41
C GLU A 256 -9.82 -17.20 7.87
N TRP A 257 -8.51 -17.16 7.60
CA TRP A 257 -7.71 -15.96 7.84
C TRP A 257 -8.24 -14.77 7.03
N GLY A 258 -8.59 -14.99 5.76
CA GLY A 258 -9.18 -13.98 4.90
C GLY A 258 -10.47 -13.39 5.47
N LYS A 259 -11.38 -14.24 6.00
CA LYS A 259 -12.59 -13.79 6.70
C LYS A 259 -12.28 -12.92 7.92
N LYS A 260 -11.25 -13.26 8.70
CA LYS A 260 -10.84 -12.49 9.89
C LYS A 260 -10.39 -11.07 9.53
N ILE A 261 -9.70 -10.90 8.39
CA ILE A 261 -9.09 -9.62 8.00
C ILE A 261 -9.75 -8.93 6.80
N ASP A 262 -10.90 -9.39 6.34
CA ASP A 262 -11.58 -8.87 5.14
C ASP A 262 -10.70 -8.96 3.87
N TYR A 263 -10.23 -10.16 3.57
CA TYR A 263 -9.42 -10.48 2.39
C TYR A 263 -10.00 -11.67 1.66
N ASP A 264 -10.30 -11.49 0.37
CA ASP A 264 -10.72 -12.60 -0.47
C ASP A 264 -9.52 -13.51 -0.77
N TRP A 265 -9.62 -14.77 -0.35
CA TRP A 265 -8.60 -15.79 -0.55
C TRP A 265 -8.25 -15.98 -2.04
N ARG A 266 -9.21 -15.75 -2.95
CA ARG A 266 -9.00 -15.85 -4.41
C ARG A 266 -7.90 -14.94 -4.91
N ASN A 267 -7.72 -13.77 -4.28
CA ASN A 267 -6.69 -12.80 -4.65
C ASN A 267 -5.26 -13.27 -4.33
N TYR A 268 -5.12 -14.27 -3.46
CA TYR A 268 -3.82 -14.85 -3.15
C TYR A 268 -3.39 -15.88 -4.19
N TYR A 269 -4.30 -16.76 -4.58
CA TYR A 269 -4.03 -17.85 -5.50
C TYR A 269 -3.92 -17.40 -6.96
N SER A 270 -3.27 -18.24 -7.79
CA SER A 270 -3.39 -18.11 -9.24
C SER A 270 -4.76 -18.64 -9.69
N SER A 271 -5.24 -18.21 -10.86
CA SER A 271 -6.54 -18.67 -11.41
C SER A 271 -6.68 -20.19 -11.49
N THR A 272 -5.58 -20.90 -11.74
CA THR A 272 -5.55 -22.37 -11.74
C THR A 272 -5.75 -22.96 -10.34
N LEU A 273 -5.11 -22.38 -9.32
CA LEU A 273 -5.24 -22.87 -7.93
C LEU A 273 -6.59 -22.46 -7.32
N GLU A 274 -7.08 -21.27 -7.65
CA GLU A 274 -8.42 -20.82 -7.30
C GLU A 274 -9.48 -21.82 -7.77
N LYS A 275 -9.45 -22.20 -9.06
CA LYS A 275 -10.36 -23.22 -9.62
C LYS A 275 -10.20 -24.58 -8.96
N LYS A 276 -8.97 -24.99 -8.61
CA LYS A 276 -8.73 -26.25 -7.89
C LYS A 276 -9.39 -26.25 -6.51
N PHE A 277 -9.47 -25.11 -5.86
CA PHE A 277 -9.97 -24.97 -4.50
C PHE A 277 -11.37 -24.35 -4.41
N SER A 278 -12.10 -24.26 -5.53
CA SER A 278 -13.46 -23.70 -5.58
C SER A 278 -14.44 -24.43 -4.66
N TRP A 279 -14.20 -25.71 -4.37
CA TRP A 279 -15.01 -26.53 -3.46
C TRP A 279 -15.04 -26.02 -2.00
N MET A 280 -14.10 -25.15 -1.61
CA MET A 280 -14.07 -24.58 -0.24
C MET A 280 -15.14 -23.52 0.01
N ASP A 281 -15.54 -22.82 -1.05
CA ASP A 281 -16.42 -21.67 -0.99
C ASP A 281 -17.35 -21.71 -2.23
N PRO A 282 -18.25 -22.71 -2.28
CA PRO A 282 -19.16 -22.88 -3.41
C PRO A 282 -20.07 -21.66 -3.50
N LYS A 283 -20.19 -21.11 -4.72
CA LYS A 283 -21.11 -20.00 -4.98
C LYS A 283 -22.55 -20.44 -4.70
N PRO A 284 -23.43 -19.55 -4.21
CA PRO A 284 -24.85 -19.83 -4.15
C PRO A 284 -25.37 -20.18 -5.55
N ALA A 285 -26.20 -21.22 -5.64
CA ALA A 285 -26.70 -21.78 -6.91
C ALA A 285 -27.46 -20.77 -7.81
N GLU A 286 -27.79 -19.58 -7.32
CA GLU A 286 -28.52 -18.54 -8.04
C GLU A 286 -27.64 -17.72 -9.02
N GLU A 287 -26.30 -17.76 -8.90
CA GLU A 287 -25.39 -17.04 -9.81
C GLU A 287 -24.93 -17.86 -11.03
N GLU A 288 -25.13 -19.18 -11.05
CA GLU A 288 -24.72 -20.05 -12.16
C GLU A 288 -25.79 -20.19 -13.26
N ALA A 289 -26.98 -19.60 -13.05
CA ALA A 289 -28.12 -19.67 -13.96
C ALA A 289 -28.29 -18.44 -14.88
N GLN A 290 -27.30 -17.54 -14.96
CA GLN A 290 -27.27 -16.38 -15.86
C GLN A 290 -26.03 -16.41 -16.76
#